data_AF-A0A2M8VZ13-F1
#
_entry.id   AF-A0A2M8VZ13-F1
#
_cell.length_a   1.000
_cell.length_b   1.000
_cell.length_c   1.000
_cell.angle_alpha   90.00
_cell.angle_beta   90.00
_cell.angle_gamma   90.00
#
_symmetry.space_group_name_H-M   'P 1'
#
loop_
_entity.id
_entity.type
_entity.pdbx_description
1 polymer ?
#
loop_
_entity_poly.entity_id
_entity_poly.type
_entity_poly.pdbx_seq_one_letter_code
_entity_poly.pdbx_strand_id
1 'polypeptide(L)' 'MSPVREHYNPLITKLLREHDSLPHDQVIERKSFQRRILFLMNTIKMQELEDSYA' A
#
# COMPACT_ATOMS: atom_id res chain seq x y z
N MET A 1 13.42 8.47 4.30
CA MET A 1 12.50 7.38 3.94
C MET A 1 13.38 6.20 3.52
N SER A 2 12.96 4.94 3.72
CA SER A 2 13.76 3.81 3.18
C SER A 2 13.64 3.79 1.65
N PRO A 3 14.67 3.34 0.91
CA PRO A 3 14.62 3.28 -0.56
C PRO A 3 13.42 2.49 -1.09
N VAL A 4 13.08 1.38 -0.41
CA VAL A 4 11.91 0.57 -0.75
C VAL A 4 10.59 1.33 -0.54
N ARG A 5 10.46 2.15 0.51
CA ARG A 5 9.29 3.02 0.68
C ARG A 5 9.21 4.10 -0.39
N GLU A 6 10.32 4.71 -0.78
CA GLU A 6 10.33 5.71 -1.85
C GLU A 6 9.85 5.12 -3.18
N HIS A 7 10.21 3.87 -3.45
CA HIS A 7 9.75 3.14 -4.63
C HIS A 7 8.23 2.88 -4.64
N TYR A 8 7.66 2.42 -3.52
CA TYR A 8 6.25 2.02 -3.46
C TYR A 8 5.26 3.13 -3.06
N ASN A 9 5.72 4.19 -2.39
CA ASN A 9 4.85 5.29 -1.92
C ASN A 9 3.99 5.95 -3.01
N PRO A 10 4.51 6.23 -4.23
CA PRO A 10 3.67 6.78 -5.30
C PRO A 10 2.49 5.87 -5.65
N LEU A 11 2.70 4.55 -5.68
CA LEU A 11 1.66 3.57 -5.96
C LEU A 11 0.65 3.48 -4.82
N ILE A 12 1.11 3.43 -3.56
CA ILE A 12 0.23 3.40 -2.38
C ILE A 12 -0.63 4.66 -2.33
N THR A 13 -0.03 5.83 -2.58
CA THR A 13 -0.75 7.11 -2.61
C THR A 13 -1.83 7.13 -3.69
N LYS A 14 -1.54 6.57 -4.87
CA LYS A 14 -2.54 6.42 -5.93
C LYS A 14 -3.71 5.53 -5.49
N LEU A 15 -3.44 4.38 -4.89
CA LEU A 15 -4.47 3.46 -4.41
C LEU A 15 -5.32 4.05 -3.27
N LEU A 16 -4.71 4.83 -2.38
CA LEU A 16 -5.43 5.55 -1.33
C LEU A 16 -6.40 6.58 -1.94
N ARG A 17 -5.96 7.35 -2.92
CA ARG A 17 -6.84 8.31 -3.63
C ARG A 17 -7.98 7.61 -4.35
N GLU A 18 -7.69 6.49 -5.03
CA GLU A 18 -8.72 5.67 -5.69
C GLU A 18 -9.73 5.15 -4.67
N HIS A 19 -9.27 4.61 -3.53
CA HIS A 19 -10.14 4.18 -2.43
C HIS A 19 -11.03 5.31 -1.88
N ASP A 20 -10.46 6.50 -1.67
CA ASP A 20 -11.15 7.63 -1.06
C ASP A 20 -12.13 8.31 -2.02
N SER A 21 -11.92 8.15 -3.33
CA SER A 21 -12.85 8.60 -4.37
C SER A 21 -14.12 7.76 -4.46
N LEU A 22 -14.13 6.55 -3.89
CA LEU A 22 -15.29 5.66 -3.96
C LEU A 22 -16.36 6.00 -2.91
N PRO A 23 -17.64 5.97 -3.29
CA PRO A 23 -18.77 5.99 -2.38
C PRO A 23 -18.72 4.89 -1.30
N HIS A 24 -19.29 5.17 -0.13
CA HIS A 24 -19.21 4.28 1.04
C HIS A 24 -19.93 2.93 0.86
N ASP A 25 -20.94 2.90 -0.01
CA ASP A 25 -21.73 1.74 -0.39
C ASP A 25 -20.98 0.80 -1.35
N GLN A 26 -19.93 1.25 -2.02
CA GLN A 26 -19.06 0.42 -2.87
C GLN A 26 -18.04 -0.39 -2.05
N VAL A 27 -18.53 -1.10 -1.04
CA VAL A 27 -17.73 -1.80 -0.03
C VAL A 27 -16.77 -2.82 -0.65
N ILE A 28 -17.22 -3.56 -1.67
CA ILE A 28 -16.42 -4.60 -2.33
C ILE A 28 -15.16 -3.99 -2.98
N GLU A 29 -15.35 -2.89 -3.70
CA GLU A 29 -14.30 -2.22 -4.43
C GLU A 29 -13.34 -1.48 -3.48
N ARG A 30 -13.86 -0.80 -2.45
CA ARG A 30 -13.05 -0.22 -1.37
C ARG A 30 -12.19 -1.26 -0.66
N LYS A 31 -12.77 -2.42 -0.33
CA LYS A 31 -12.01 -3.55 0.26
C LYS A 31 -10.93 -4.07 -0.70
N SER A 32 -11.14 -3.99 -2.01
CA SER A 32 -10.12 -4.38 -2.99
C SER A 32 -8.90 -3.47 -2.93
N PHE A 33 -9.09 -2.16 -2.85
CA PHE A 33 -8.01 -1.19 -2.68
C PHE A 33 -7.29 -1.37 -1.33
N GLN A 34 -8.04 -1.55 -0.25
CA GLN A 34 -7.48 -1.82 1.07
C GLN A 34 -6.56 -3.05 1.09
N ARG A 35 -6.99 -4.16 0.47
CA ARG A 35 -6.16 -5.37 0.36
C ARG A 35 -4.85 -5.11 -0.41
N ARG A 36 -4.93 -4.37 -1.52
CA ARG A 36 -3.75 -4.02 -2.33
C ARG A 36 -2.78 -3.13 -1.55
N ILE A 37 -3.29 -2.13 -0.83
CA ILE A 37 -2.46 -1.26 0.03
C ILE A 37 -1.79 -2.07 1.14
N LEU A 38 -2.55 -2.91 1.86
CA LEU A 38 -2.01 -3.75 2.92
C LEU A 38 -0.95 -4.73 2.40
N PHE A 39 -1.16 -5.30 1.23
CA PHE A 39 -0.17 -6.15 0.58
C PHE A 39 1.15 -5.39 0.36
N LEU A 40 1.10 -4.21 -0.26
CA LEU A 40 2.29 -3.40 -0.51
C LEU A 40 3.00 -2.96 0.78
N MET A 41 2.24 -2.59 1.81
CA MET A 41 2.80 -2.23 3.11
C MET A 41 3.52 -3.41 3.77
N ASN A 42 2.99 -4.63 3.64
CA ASN A 42 3.66 -5.84 4.12
C ASN A 42 4.91 -6.16 3.31
N THR A 43 4.87 -6.01 1.98
CA THR A 43 6.06 -6.18 1.11
C THR A 43 7.17 -5.23 1.52
N ILE A 44 6.86 -3.94 1.71
CA ILE A 44 7.81 -2.94 2.21
C ILE A 44 8.40 -3.41 3.55
N LYS A 45 7.54 -3.78 4.50
CA LYS A 45 7.98 -4.16 5.85
C LYS A 45 8.89 -5.40 5.83
N MET A 46 8.60 -6.38 4.97
CA MET A 46 9.44 -7.58 4.82
C MET A 46 10.80 -7.23 4.22
N GLN A 47 10.84 -6.39 3.19
CA GLN A 47 12.12 -5.93 2.62
C GLN A 47 12.93 -5.14 3.64
N GLU A 48 12.30 -4.21 4.38
CA GLU A 48 12.97 -3.44 5.43
C GLU A 48 13.54 -4.35 6.53
N LEU A 49 12.85 -5.46 6.82
CA LEU A 49 13.31 -6.45 7.77
C LEU A 49 14.53 -7.22 7.23
N GLU A 50 14.49 -7.68 5.98
CA GLU A 50 15.63 -8.34 5.31
C GLU A 50 16.85 -7.43 5.26
N ASP A 51 16.68 -6.17 4.87
CA ASP A 51 17.74 -5.16 4.81
C ASP A 51 18.36 -4.88 6.20
N SER A 52 17.61 -5.08 7.29
CA SER A 52 18.11 -4.89 8.67
C SER A 52 19.02 -6.03 9.15
N TYR A 53 18.94 -7.20 8.52
CA TYR A 53 19.75 -8.37 8.83
C TYR A 53 20.92 -8.59 7.86
N ALA A 54 21.03 -7.76 6.81
CA ALA A 54 22.12 -7.74 5.83
C ALA A 54 23.23 -6.77 6.26
#